data_AF-A0A7C0XHI2-F1
#
_entry.id   AF-A0A7C0XHI2-F1
#
_cell.length_a   1.000
_cell.length_b   1.000
_cell.length_c   1.000
_cell.angle_alpha   90.00
_cell.angle_beta   90.00
_cell.angle_gamma   90.00
#
_symmetry.space_group_name_H-M   'P 1'
#
loop_
_entity.id
_entity.type
_entity.pdbx_description
1 polymer ?
#
loop_
_entity_poly.entity_id
_entity_poly.type
_entity_poly.pdbx_seq_one_letter_code
_entity_poly.pdbx_strand_id
1 'polypeptide(L)'
;MSRTTSLSCSDISNSGAIYDPSASFQYVGDETVTVPAGTFSCWKFSYASGGSSTTVWVSKTDGVPVKFSTQIAGNSCVVELVAYQP
;
A
#
# COMPACT_ATOMS: atom_id res chain seq x y z
N MET A 1 7.48 21.60 8.18
CA MET A 1 6.13 22.06 7.78
C MET A 1 5.49 20.94 6.97
N SER A 2 4.55 20.18 7.53
CA SER A 2 3.84 19.14 6.79
C SER A 2 2.64 19.79 6.09
N ARG A 3 2.56 19.69 4.75
CA ARG A 3 1.40 20.15 3.98
C ARG A 3 0.40 19.00 3.90
N THR A 4 -0.71 19.11 4.62
CA THR A 4 -1.87 18.25 4.42
C THR A 4 -2.71 18.85 3.30
N THR A 5 -2.79 18.16 2.16
CA THR A 5 -3.75 18.48 1.10
C THR A 5 -4.94 17.53 1.23
N SER A 6 -6.08 18.06 1.68
CA SER A 6 -7.35 17.34 1.60
C SER A 6 -7.86 17.42 0.16
N LEU A 7 -8.05 16.27 -0.48
CA LEU A 7 -8.63 16.19 -1.82
C LEU A 7 -10.05 15.66 -1.70
N SER A 8 -10.99 16.30 -2.39
CA SER A 8 -12.33 15.76 -2.59
C SER A 8 -12.31 14.66 -3.65
N CYS A 9 -13.34 13.81 -3.70
CA CYS A 9 -13.45 12.76 -4.72
C CYS A 9 -13.40 13.32 -6.15
N SER A 10 -13.88 14.55 -6.35
CA SER A 10 -13.84 15.28 -7.63
C SER A 10 -12.46 15.85 -7.98
N ASP A 11 -11.58 16.04 -7.00
CA ASP A 11 -10.20 16.49 -7.22
C ASP A 11 -9.29 15.33 -7.68
N ILE A 12 -9.63 14.10 -7.27
CA ILE A 12 -8.86 12.88 -7.62
C ILE A 12 -8.95 12.59 -9.12
N SER A 13 -10.12 12.73 -9.72
CA SER A 13 -10.34 12.44 -11.15
C SER A 13 -9.64 13.41 -12.10
N ASN A 14 -9.27 14.61 -11.65
CA ASN A 14 -8.58 15.61 -12.46
C ASN A 14 -7.09 15.79 -12.11
N SER A 15 -6.61 15.12 -11.06
CA SER A 15 -5.20 15.15 -10.70
C SER A 15 -4.46 14.02 -11.41
N GLY A 16 -3.91 14.31 -12.58
CA GLY A 16 -3.09 13.36 -13.36
C GLY A 16 -1.83 12.84 -12.63
N ALA A 17 -1.53 13.34 -11.43
CA ALA A 17 -0.48 12.83 -10.56
C ALA A 17 -0.97 11.77 -9.54
N ILE A 18 -2.28 11.60 -9.38
CA ILE A 18 -2.89 10.71 -8.36
C ILE A 18 -3.75 9.63 -9.02
N TYR A 19 -4.36 9.94 -10.17
CA TYR A 19 -5.19 9.02 -10.92
C TYR A 19 -4.42 8.48 -12.14
N ASP A 20 -3.99 7.23 -12.03
CA ASP A 20 -3.55 6.45 -13.19
C ASP A 20 -4.67 5.47 -13.57
N PRO A 21 -5.39 5.69 -14.68
CA PRO A 21 -6.47 4.80 -15.12
C PRO A 21 -5.96 3.42 -15.57
N SER A 22 -4.66 3.27 -15.82
CA SER A 22 -4.02 1.98 -16.10
C SER A 22 -3.59 1.25 -14.83
N ALA A 23 -3.63 1.92 -13.67
CA ALA A 23 -3.26 1.30 -12.42
C ALA A 23 -4.31 0.29 -11.98
N SER A 24 -3.88 -0.96 -11.81
CA SER A 24 -4.72 -2.02 -11.27
C SER A 24 -4.31 -2.31 -9.83
N PHE A 25 -5.25 -2.16 -8.90
CA PHE A 25 -5.12 -2.69 -7.54
C PHE A 25 -5.81 -4.05 -7.49
N GLN A 26 -5.03 -5.12 -7.33
CA GLN A 26 -5.54 -6.48 -7.46
C GLN A 26 -5.30 -7.24 -6.17
N TYR A 27 -6.32 -7.96 -5.70
CA TYR A 27 -6.13 -8.97 -4.67
C TYR A 27 -5.34 -10.15 -5.27
N VAL A 28 -4.25 -10.51 -4.62
CA VAL A 28 -3.32 -11.55 -5.07
C VAL A 28 -3.54 -12.85 -4.31
N GLY A 29 -3.97 -12.75 -3.06
CA GLY A 29 -4.17 -13.91 -2.20
C GLY A 29 -3.99 -13.58 -0.73
N ASP A 30 -3.92 -14.62 0.08
CA ASP A 30 -3.71 -14.53 1.51
C ASP A 30 -2.28 -14.91 1.87
N GLU A 31 -1.70 -14.20 2.83
CA GLU A 31 -0.33 -14.46 3.28
C GLU A 31 -0.21 -14.18 4.79
N THR A 32 0.45 -15.07 5.52
CA THR A 32 0.85 -14.81 6.90
C THR A 32 2.17 -14.05 6.90
N VAL A 33 2.19 -12.85 7.47
CA VAL A 33 3.34 -11.94 7.45
C VAL A 33 3.83 -11.70 8.87
N THR A 34 5.13 -11.86 9.08
CA THR A 34 5.82 -11.52 10.34
C THR A 34 6.63 -10.24 10.13
N VAL A 35 6.38 -9.26 10.99
CA VAL A 35 7.07 -7.96 11.08
C VAL A 35 7.42 -7.69 12.55
N PRO A 36 8.16 -6.62 12.89
CA PRO A 36 8.52 -6.38 14.29
C PRO A 36 7.30 -6.21 15.24
N ALA A 37 6.17 -5.70 14.75
CA ALA A 37 4.93 -5.60 15.53
C ALA A 37 4.24 -6.94 15.83
N GLY A 38 4.68 -8.04 15.20
CA GLY A 38 4.11 -9.37 15.39
C GLY A 38 3.82 -10.11 14.07
N THR A 39 3.01 -11.16 14.17
CA THR A 39 2.59 -11.99 13.03
C THR A 39 1.12 -11.80 12.76
N PHE A 40 0.80 -11.51 11.50
CA PHE A 40 -0.55 -11.17 11.05
C PHE A 40 -0.96 -12.07 9.89
N SER A 41 -2.22 -12.49 9.87
CA SER A 41 -2.83 -13.04 8.66
C SER A 41 -3.29 -11.87 7.80
N CYS A 42 -2.79 -11.79 6.56
CA CYS A 42 -3.02 -10.63 5.69
C CYS A 42 -3.72 -11.02 4.39
N TRP A 43 -4.53 -10.10 3.86
CA TRP A 43 -4.76 -10.02 2.42
C TRP A 43 -3.55 -9.37 1.77
N LYS A 44 -3.11 -9.93 0.64
CA LYS A 44 -2.04 -9.39 -0.19
C LYS A 44 -2.64 -8.76 -1.43
N PHE A 45 -2.23 -7.53 -1.71
CA PHE A 45 -2.63 -6.79 -2.89
C PHE A 45 -1.41 -6.40 -3.71
N SER A 46 -1.54 -6.43 -5.02
CA SER A 46 -0.58 -5.85 -5.95
C SER A 46 -1.13 -4.58 -6.57
N TYR A 47 -0.22 -3.65 -6.81
CA TYR A 47 -0.44 -2.42 -7.54
C TYR A 47 0.68 -2.30 -8.57
N ALA A 48 0.33 -2.03 -9.83
CA ALA A 48 1.31 -1.76 -10.88
C ALA A 48 0.85 -0.53 -11.66
N SER A 49 1.79 0.39 -11.90
CA SER A 49 1.56 1.64 -12.63
C SER A 49 2.88 2.15 -13.18
N GLY A 50 2.90 2.55 -14.47
CA GLY A 50 4.01 3.34 -15.03
C GLY A 50 5.43 2.81 -14.79
N GLY A 51 5.62 1.48 -14.74
CA GLY A 51 6.93 0.85 -14.47
C GLY A 51 7.31 0.71 -12.99
N SER A 52 6.41 1.07 -12.07
CA SER A 52 6.51 0.79 -10.64
C SER A 52 5.61 -0.38 -10.26
N SER A 53 6.07 -1.20 -9.33
CA SER A 53 5.25 -2.25 -8.72
C SER A 53 5.26 -2.12 -7.21
N THR A 54 4.09 -2.25 -6.61
CA THR A 54 3.91 -2.18 -5.16
C THR A 54 3.10 -3.38 -4.71
N THR A 55 3.49 -3.97 -3.60
CA THR A 55 2.72 -4.98 -2.90
C THR A 55 2.36 -4.45 -1.51
N VAL A 56 1.12 -4.65 -1.11
CA VAL A 56 0.59 -4.23 0.19
C VAL A 56 0.02 -5.44 0.90
N TRP A 57 0.37 -5.61 2.17
CA TRP A 57 -0.22 -6.61 3.05
C TRP A 57 -1.05 -5.92 4.10
N VAL A 58 -2.33 -6.27 4.15
CA VAL A 58 -3.31 -5.68 5.07
C VAL A 58 -3.82 -6.77 5.99
N SER A 59 -3.71 -6.57 7.30
CA SER A 59 -4.23 -7.49 8.31
C SER A 59 -5.72 -7.75 8.11
N LYS A 60 -6.09 -9.02 8.13
CA LYS A 60 -7.48 -9.47 7.96
C LYS A 60 -8.37 -9.14 9.16
N THR A 61 -7.76 -8.95 10.34
CA THR A 61 -8.49 -8.79 11.60
C THR A 61 -8.99 -7.37 11.78
N ASP A 62 -8.15 -6.39 11.48
CA ASP A 62 -8.35 -4.97 11.81
C ASP A 62 -8.22 -4.05 10.59
N GLY A 63 -7.86 -4.59 9.41
CA GLY A 63 -7.66 -3.80 8.20
C GLY A 63 -6.41 -2.93 8.23
N VAL A 64 -5.50 -3.15 9.17
CA VAL A 64 -4.27 -2.35 9.32
C VAL A 64 -3.23 -2.77 8.28
N PRO A 65 -2.58 -1.83 7.59
CA PRO A 65 -1.45 -2.15 6.74
C PRO A 65 -0.25 -2.65 7.55
N VAL A 66 0.18 -3.89 7.27
CA VAL A 66 1.26 -4.58 8.00
C VAL A 66 2.60 -4.39 7.30
N LYS A 67 2.60 -4.39 5.97
CA LYS A 67 3.82 -4.25 5.15
C LYS A 67 3.51 -3.60 3.81
N PHE A 68 4.47 -2.82 3.32
CA PHE A 68 4.50 -2.30 1.95
C PHE A 68 5.86 -2.63 1.34
N SER A 69 5.86 -3.07 0.09
CA SER A 69 7.08 -3.26 -0.69
C SER A 69 6.86 -2.61 -2.04
N THR A 70 7.67 -1.61 -2.39
CA THR A 70 7.58 -0.92 -3.67
C THR A 70 8.91 -0.97 -4.40
N GLN A 71 8.84 -1.14 -5.72
CA GLN A 71 9.96 -0.96 -6.63
C GLN A 71 9.63 0.20 -7.57
N ILE A 72 10.52 1.19 -7.59
CA ILE A 72 10.39 2.39 -8.42
C ILE A 72 11.74 2.60 -9.11
N ALA A 73 11.76 2.49 -10.44
CA ALA A 73 12.94 2.74 -11.27
C ALA A 73 14.24 2.06 -10.76
N GLY A 74 14.14 0.80 -10.34
CA GLY A 74 15.27 0.00 -9.83
C GLY A 74 15.58 0.18 -8.34
N ASN A 75 14.94 1.13 -7.65
CA ASN A 75 15.05 1.29 -6.21
C ASN A 75 13.96 0.49 -5.50
N SER A 76 14.31 -0.17 -4.41
CA SER A 76 13.34 -0.88 -3.55
C SER A 76 13.16 -0.13 -2.24
N CYS A 77 11.91 0.00 -1.81
CA CYS A 77 11.56 0.47 -0.47
C CYS A 77 10.64 -0.58 0.18
N VAL A 78 10.98 -0.94 1.41
CA VAL A 78 10.17 -1.83 2.24
C VAL A 78 9.84 -1.10 3.53
N VAL A 79 8.56 -1.08 3.87
CA VAL A 79 8.04 -0.52 5.12
C VAL A 79 7.35 -1.64 5.87
N GLU A 80 7.66 -1.80 7.14
CA GLU A 80 7.10 -2.83 8.02
C GLU A 80 6.51 -2.19 9.26
N LEU A 81 5.38 -2.72 9.73
CA LEU A 81 4.75 -2.28 10.96
C LEU A 81 5.63 -2.65 12.16
N VAL A 82 6.10 -1.65 12.89
CA VAL A 82 7.04 -1.82 14.01
C VAL A 82 6.35 -1.89 15.36
N ALA A 83 5.20 -1.24 15.52
CA ALA A 83 4.38 -1.29 16.71
C ALA A 83 2.91 -1.06 16.34
N TYR A 84 2.00 -1.70 17.07
CA TYR A 84 0.55 -1.57 16.89
C TYR A 84 -0.12 -1.50 18.25
N GLN A 85 -1.06 -0.57 18.42
CA GLN A 85 -1.97 -0.53 19.55
C GLN A 85 -3.40 -0.61 18.99
N PRO A 86 -4.14 -1.70 19.28
CA PRO A 86 -5.49 -1.91 18.77
C PRO A 86 -6.53 -0.95 19.38
#